data_AF-A0A3A4WRX5-F1
#
_entry.id   AF-A0A3A4WRX5-F1
#
_cell.length_a   1.000
_cell.length_b   1.000
_cell.length_c   1.000
_cell.angle_alpha   90.00
_cell.angle_beta   90.00
_cell.angle_gamma   90.00
#
_symmetry.space_group_name_H-M   'P 1'
#
loop_
_entity.id
_entity.type
_entity.pdbx_description
1 polymer ?
#
loop_
_entity_poly.entity_id
_entity_poly.type
_entity_poly.pdbx_seq_one_letter_code
_entity_poly.pdbx_strand_id
1 'polypeptide(L)'
;MPFKENLLKKMKIDDLAQEIIGAYGPPGSGQRIDMEKAKQLLDMGGFRSFRERDLDLRILEGEESDGRILVLDNDLAIYRTSAADIALRKSPNVKEMVSIRNIKKILNDSDVVK
;
A
#
# COMPACT_ATOMS: atom_id res chain seq x y z
N MET A 1 10.95 -10.54 -25.34
CA MET A 1 11.60 -9.21 -25.32
C MET A 1 13.11 -9.38 -25.33
N PRO A 2 13.86 -8.59 -26.11
CA PRO A 2 15.32 -8.62 -26.16
C PRO A 2 15.97 -8.18 -24.84
N PHE A 3 17.13 -8.76 -24.51
CA PHE A 3 17.88 -8.54 -23.27
C PHE A 3 18.10 -7.06 -22.92
N LYS A 4 18.38 -6.23 -23.93
CA LYS A 4 18.59 -4.78 -23.77
C LYS A 4 17.37 -4.05 -23.20
N GLU A 5 16.16 -4.42 -23.63
CA GLU A 5 14.92 -3.82 -23.14
C GLU A 5 14.64 -4.19 -21.69
N ASN A 6 14.90 -5.45 -21.31
CA ASN A 6 14.78 -5.90 -19.93
C ASN A 6 15.74 -5.16 -19.00
N LEU A 7 16.98 -4.92 -19.46
CA LEU A 7 17.99 -4.18 -18.70
C LEU A 7 17.56 -2.72 -18.49
N LEU A 8 17.11 -2.05 -19.54
CA LEU A 8 16.60 -0.68 -19.47
C LEU A 8 15.37 -0.58 -18.55
N LYS A 9 14.47 -1.57 -18.60
CA LYS A 9 13.32 -1.63 -17.70
C LYS A 9 13.76 -1.76 -16.24
N LYS A 10 14.74 -2.62 -15.96
CA LYS A 10 15.29 -2.81 -14.60
C LYS A 10 15.91 -1.53 -14.06
N MET A 11 16.77 -0.86 -14.85
CA MET A 11 17.39 0.40 -14.44
C MET A 11 16.34 1.46 -14.07
N LYS A 12 15.28 1.59 -14.88
CA LYS A 12 14.17 2.53 -14.57
C LYS A 12 13.45 2.21 -13.26
N ILE A 13 13.25 0.92 -12.96
CA ILE A 13 12.64 0.49 -11.69
C ILE A 13 13.56 0.88 -10.52
N ASP A 14 14.86 0.62 -10.66
CA ASP A 14 15.85 0.92 -9.62
C ASP A 14 15.94 2.43 -9.36
N ASP A 15 15.95 3.26 -10.42
CA ASP A 15 15.98 4.72 -10.31
C ASP A 15 14.72 5.29 -9.61
N LEU A 16 13.53 4.83 -10.03
CA LEU A 16 12.26 5.24 -9.41
C LEU A 16 12.18 4.82 -7.93
N ALA A 17 12.65 3.62 -7.60
CA ALA A 17 12.68 3.14 -6.22
C ALA A 17 13.60 4.02 -5.35
N GLN A 18 14.79 4.39 -5.85
CA GLN A 18 15.70 5.28 -5.12
C GLN A 18 15.11 6.66 -4.91
N GLU A 19 14.41 7.22 -5.90
CA GLU A 19 13.75 8.51 -5.78
C GLU A 19 12.64 8.48 -4.70
N ILE A 20 11.81 7.43 -4.70
CA ILE A 20 10.76 7.25 -3.70
C ILE A 20 11.36 7.07 -2.31
N ILE A 21 12.40 6.24 -2.15
CA ILE A 21 13.08 6.04 -0.86
C ILE A 21 13.75 7.33 -0.39
N GLY A 22 14.35 8.11 -1.29
CA GLY A 22 14.95 9.41 -0.96
C GLY A 22 13.93 10.46 -0.54
N ALA A 23 12.70 10.38 -1.06
CA ALA A 23 11.56 11.19 -0.62
C ALA A 23 10.84 10.62 0.61
N TYR A 24 11.08 9.35 0.95
CA TYR A 24 10.51 8.67 2.10
C TYR A 24 11.27 9.07 3.36
N GLY A 25 10.79 10.13 4.02
CA GLY A 25 11.27 10.50 5.35
C GLY A 25 10.82 9.50 6.42
N PRO A 26 11.41 9.52 7.62
CA PRO A 26 10.96 8.68 8.73
C PRO A 26 9.47 8.92 9.04
N PRO A 27 8.76 7.91 9.60
CA PRO A 27 7.34 8.04 9.95
C PRO A 27 7.10 9.28 10.81
N GLY A 28 6.17 10.15 10.40
CA GLY A 28 5.87 11.41 11.10
C GLY A 28 6.75 12.61 10.72
N SER A 29 7.67 12.47 9.75
CA SER A 29 8.49 13.60 9.23
C SER A 29 7.69 14.64 8.43
N GLY A 30 6.43 14.35 8.09
CA GLY A 30 5.57 15.23 7.29
C GLY A 30 5.92 15.27 5.80
N GLN A 31 6.94 14.52 5.37
CA GLN A 31 7.24 14.34 3.95
C GLN A 31 6.13 13.52 3.29
N ARG A 32 5.60 14.04 2.19
CA ARG A 32 4.56 13.36 1.40
C ARG A 32 5.23 12.64 0.25
N ILE A 33 4.90 11.37 0.12
CA ILE A 33 5.37 10.55 -0.99
C ILE A 33 4.64 10.99 -2.26
N ASP A 34 5.35 10.97 -3.37
CA ASP A 34 4.74 11.12 -4.69
C ASP A 34 3.97 9.83 -5.04
N MET A 35 2.65 9.85 -4.79
CA MET A 35 1.76 8.70 -5.01
C MET A 35 1.70 8.27 -6.48
N GLU A 36 1.86 9.21 -7.42
CA GLU A 36 1.86 8.89 -8.85
C GLU A 36 3.10 8.08 -9.23
N LYS A 37 4.28 8.44 -8.69
CA LYS A 37 5.51 7.66 -8.88
C LYS A 37 5.44 6.29 -8.22
N ALA A 38 4.90 6.22 -6.99
CA ALA A 38 4.71 4.95 -6.30
C ALA A 38 3.80 4.01 -7.10
N LYS A 39 2.69 4.54 -7.63
CA LYS A 39 1.78 3.79 -8.50
C LYS A 39 2.46 3.31 -9.78
N GLN A 40 3.21 4.18 -10.45
CA GLN A 40 3.96 3.83 -11.66
C GLN A 40 4.96 2.69 -11.39
N LEU A 41 5.68 2.73 -10.26
CA LEU A 41 6.62 1.68 -9.87
C LEU A 41 5.91 0.33 -9.69
N LEU A 42 4.77 0.34 -9.00
CA LEU A 42 4.00 -0.87 -8.70
C LEU A 42 3.37 -1.46 -9.97
N ASP A 43 2.89 -0.61 -10.88
CA ASP A 43 2.35 -1.02 -12.17
C ASP A 43 3.46 -1.62 -13.06
N MET A 44 4.68 -1.05 -13.04
CA MET A 44 5.84 -1.62 -13.74
C MET A 44 6.27 -2.99 -13.20
N GLY A 45 6.09 -3.19 -11.89
CA GLY A 45 6.31 -4.45 -11.18
C GLY A 45 5.22 -5.52 -11.42
N GLY A 46 4.07 -5.13 -11.99
CA GLY A 46 2.97 -6.05 -12.29
C GLY A 46 2.17 -6.48 -11.07
N PHE A 47 2.18 -5.70 -9.99
CA PHE A 47 1.37 -5.96 -8.81
C PHE A 47 -0.11 -5.73 -9.13
N ARG A 48 -0.98 -6.60 -8.60
CA ARG A 48 -2.43 -6.49 -8.85
C ARG A 48 -2.97 -5.27 -8.12
N SER A 49 -3.62 -4.38 -8.88
CA SER A 49 -4.37 -3.25 -8.36
C SER A 49 -5.74 -3.71 -7.87
N PHE A 50 -6.07 -3.38 -6.64
CA PHE A 50 -7.39 -3.61 -6.07
C PHE A 50 -7.87 -2.32 -5.42
N ARG A 51 -9.13 -1.95 -5.64
CA ARG A 51 -9.70 -0.74 -5.03
C ARG A 51 -10.81 -1.15 -4.09
N GLU A 52 -10.64 -0.87 -2.81
CA GLU A 52 -11.64 -1.12 -1.78
C GLU A 52 -12.10 0.23 -1.22
N ARG A 53 -13.39 0.56 -1.43
CA ARG A 53 -13.95 1.88 -1.06
C ARG A 53 -13.14 3.02 -1.70
N ASP A 54 -12.56 3.89 -0.88
CA ASP A 54 -11.70 5.02 -1.24
C ASP A 54 -10.20 4.68 -1.22
N LEU A 55 -9.81 3.44 -0.86
CA LEU A 55 -8.41 3.02 -0.77
C LEU A 55 -7.94 2.37 -2.08
N ASP A 56 -6.74 2.77 -2.53
CA ASP A 56 -6.01 2.09 -3.59
C ASP A 56 -5.05 1.08 -2.94
N LEU A 57 -5.28 -0.21 -3.19
CA LEU A 57 -4.56 -1.32 -2.59
C LEU A 57 -3.75 -2.06 -3.66
N ARG A 58 -2.61 -2.60 -3.26
CA ARG A 58 -1.75 -3.44 -4.11
C ARG A 58 -1.45 -4.75 -3.40
N ILE A 59 -1.80 -5.86 -4.03
CA ILE A 59 -1.49 -7.19 -3.49
C ILE A 59 -0.05 -7.52 -3.84
N LEU A 60 0.80 -7.59 -2.83
CA LEU A 60 2.21 -7.98 -2.98
C LEU A 60 2.33 -9.50 -3.05
N GLU A 61 1.63 -10.22 -2.17
CA GLU A 61 1.66 -11.69 -2.06
C GLU A 61 0.30 -12.21 -1.58
N GLY A 62 -0.10 -13.41 -2.03
CA GLY A 62 -1.35 -14.06 -1.59
C GLY A 62 -2.60 -13.60 -2.33
N GLU A 63 -3.73 -13.61 -1.63
CA GLU A 63 -5.06 -13.25 -2.14
C GLU A 63 -5.66 -12.07 -1.36
N GLU A 64 -6.78 -11.51 -1.84
CA GLU A 64 -7.49 -10.38 -1.21
C GLU A 64 -7.99 -10.68 0.22
N SER A 65 -8.17 -11.97 0.55
CA SER A 65 -8.73 -12.44 1.82
C SER A 65 -7.68 -12.65 2.92
N ASP A 66 -6.44 -12.97 2.59
CA ASP A 66 -5.31 -13.17 3.52
C ASP A 66 -3.97 -12.94 2.81
N GLY A 67 -3.81 -11.73 2.30
CA GLY A 67 -2.66 -11.32 1.50
C GLY A 67 -1.74 -10.38 2.25
N ARG A 68 -0.54 -10.21 1.70
CA ARG A 68 0.33 -9.08 2.01
C ARG A 68 -0.07 -7.93 1.11
N ILE A 69 -0.81 -6.96 1.65
CA ILE A 69 -1.45 -5.88 0.90
C ILE A 69 -0.79 -4.56 1.29
N LEU A 70 -0.31 -3.84 0.28
CA LEU A 70 0.19 -2.48 0.41
C LEU A 70 -0.97 -1.49 0.23
N VAL A 71 -1.06 -0.51 1.11
CA VAL A 71 -1.96 0.65 0.95
C VAL A 71 -1.20 1.76 0.26
N LEU A 72 -1.70 2.28 -0.86
CA LEU A 72 -1.17 3.50 -1.49
C LEU A 72 -1.66 4.73 -0.72
N ASP A 73 -1.01 5.01 0.40
CA ASP A 73 -1.13 6.26 1.15
C ASP A 73 0.26 6.86 1.42
N ASN A 74 0.32 7.95 2.21
CA ASN A 74 1.59 8.59 2.54
C ASN A 74 2.51 7.73 3.44
N ASP A 75 1.98 6.71 4.10
CA ASP A 75 2.78 5.84 4.96
C ASP A 75 3.29 4.61 4.19
N LEU A 76 2.68 4.30 3.03
CA LEU A 76 2.91 3.08 2.25
C LEU A 76 2.92 1.82 3.14
N ALA A 77 1.96 1.77 4.07
CA ALA A 77 1.90 0.72 5.06
C ALA A 77 1.55 -0.63 4.42
N ILE A 78 2.24 -1.68 4.85
CA ILE A 78 1.99 -3.07 4.43
C ILE A 78 1.21 -3.78 5.52
N TYR A 79 0.06 -4.30 5.13
CA TYR A 79 -0.86 -5.06 5.98
C TYR A 79 -0.84 -6.53 5.62
N ARG A 80 -1.02 -7.40 6.61
CA ARG A 80 -1.25 -8.83 6.41
C ARG A 80 -2.62 -9.23 6.95
N THR A 81 -3.65 -8.95 6.16
CA THR A 81 -5.06 -9.21 6.47
C THR A 81 -5.87 -9.07 5.17
N SER A 82 -7.20 -9.17 5.27
CA SER A 82 -8.10 -8.97 4.13
C SER A 82 -8.23 -7.49 3.73
N ALA A 83 -8.50 -7.23 2.46
CA ALA A 83 -8.80 -5.87 1.96
C ALA A 83 -9.97 -5.21 2.73
N ALA A 84 -10.98 -5.99 3.12
CA ALA A 84 -12.12 -5.51 3.91
C ALA A 84 -11.73 -5.08 5.33
N ASP A 85 -10.81 -5.79 5.99
CA ASP A 85 -10.31 -5.41 7.32
C ASP A 85 -9.42 -4.16 7.25
N ILE A 86 -8.65 -3.99 6.16
CA ILE A 86 -7.90 -2.75 5.88
C ILE A 86 -8.87 -1.57 5.70
N ALA A 87 -9.92 -1.76 4.88
CA ALA A 87 -10.93 -0.73 4.65
C ALA A 87 -11.68 -0.35 5.93
N LEU A 88 -12.00 -1.32 6.79
CA LEU A 88 -12.58 -1.06 8.11
C LEU A 88 -11.67 -0.18 8.97
N ARG A 89 -10.35 -0.35 8.91
CA ARG A 89 -9.38 0.39 9.74
C ARG A 89 -9.11 1.80 9.21
N LYS A 90 -8.93 1.94 7.89
CA LYS A 90 -8.49 3.20 7.26
C LYS A 90 -9.64 4.06 6.73
N SER A 91 -10.77 3.47 6.37
CA SER A 91 -11.97 4.18 5.93
C SER A 91 -13.26 3.56 6.48
N PRO A 92 -13.47 3.63 7.81
CA PRO A 92 -14.67 3.11 8.45
C PRO A 92 -15.91 3.94 8.11
N ASN A 93 -17.03 3.27 7.87
CA ASN A 93 -18.34 3.92 7.79
C ASN A 93 -18.86 4.28 9.19
N VAL A 94 -19.76 5.26 9.30
CA VAL A 94 -20.32 5.72 10.59
C VAL A 94 -20.90 4.58 11.45
N LYS A 95 -21.59 3.61 10.82
CA LYS A 95 -22.12 2.42 11.53
C LYS A 95 -21.02 1.52 12.08
N GLU A 96 -19.88 1.45 11.41
CA GLU A 96 -18.74 0.65 11.85
C GLU A 96 -18.00 1.34 13.00
N MET A 97 -17.90 2.67 12.97
CA MET A 97 -17.28 3.48 14.02
C MET A 97 -17.98 3.39 15.38
N VAL A 98 -19.30 3.14 15.42
CA VAL A 98 -20.05 3.07 16.69
C VAL A 98 -20.02 1.68 17.35
N SER A 99 -19.51 0.67 16.66
CA SER A 99 -19.37 -0.69 17.21
C SER A 99 -18.10 -0.77 18.08
N ILE A 100 -18.27 -1.03 19.39
CA ILE A 100 -17.14 -1.14 20.35
C ILE A 100 -16.06 -2.11 19.87
N ARG A 101 -16.46 -3.22 19.25
CA ARG A 101 -15.54 -4.22 18.69
C ARG A 101 -14.69 -3.65 17.57
N ASN A 102 -15.27 -2.83 16.70
CA ASN A 102 -14.60 -2.23 15.55
C ASN A 102 -13.75 -1.03 15.97
N ILE A 103 -14.19 -0.24 16.95
CA ILE A 103 -13.40 0.87 17.51
C ILE A 103 -12.01 0.38 17.92
N LYS A 104 -11.94 -0.76 18.62
CA LYS A 104 -10.65 -1.35 19.04
C LYS A 104 -9.73 -1.67 17.85
N LYS A 105 -10.29 -2.14 16.73
CA LYS A 105 -9.53 -2.44 15.50
C LYS A 105 -9.08 -1.16 14.80
N ILE A 106 -9.98 -0.19 14.64
CA ILE A 106 -9.70 1.10 13.99
C ILE A 106 -8.59 1.87 14.73
N LEU A 107 -8.57 1.78 16.06
CA LEU A 107 -7.58 2.49 16.88
C LEU A 107 -6.24 1.74 17.01
N ASN A 108 -6.15 0.48 16.63
CA ASN A 108 -4.94 -0.31 16.82
C ASN A 108 -4.68 -1.24 15.64
N ASP A 109 -3.66 -0.87 14.87
CA ASP A 109 -3.19 -1.60 13.69
C ASP A 109 -1.98 -2.51 13.94
N SER A 110 -1.49 -2.57 15.18
CA SER A 110 -0.26 -3.31 15.53
C SER A 110 -0.35 -4.81 15.28
N ASP A 111 -1.57 -5.35 15.19
CA ASP A 111 -1.84 -6.76 14.94
C ASP A 111 -1.77 -7.13 13.44
N VAL A 112 -1.83 -6.15 12.55
CA VAL A 112 -1.94 -6.38 11.10
C VAL A 112 -0.88 -5.65 10.25
N VAL A 113 -0.24 -4.60 10.76
CA VAL A 113 0.85 -3.88 10.07
C VAL A 113 2.18 -4.60 10.29
N LYS A 114 2.95 -4.84 9.22
CA LYS A 114 4.25 -5.53 9.26
C LYS A 114 5.29 -4.94 8.33
#